data_AF-A0A1S1J7W0-F1
#
_entry.id   AF-A0A1S1J7W0-F1
#
_cell.length_a   1.000
_cell.length_b   1.000
_cell.length_c   1.000
_cell.angle_alpha   90.00
_cell.angle_beta   90.00
_cell.angle_gamma   90.00
#
_symmetry.space_group_name_H-M   'P 1'
#
loop_
_entity.id
_entity.type
_entity.pdbx_description
1 polymer ?
#
loop_
_entity_poly.entity_id
_entity_poly.type
_entity_poly.pdbx_seq_one_letter_code
_entity_poly.pdbx_strand_id
1 'polypeptide(L)'
;MNDIENYSIIIEEIFGVGTTTFDINKLHSNKVIRALNHTQFSHFKENFIERLKRLEKTYRLYPKYLKEILVQVNEIQSLKNWDGAFAELAAFDHLNSTNELFEPISPNITLASSKSLAEELGKNETNLDGFVKDYSLYFDIKCFKDNNEEILQGIYSQIRDHLNYQNVHFSAEYALDVSYDDFKNNRNNLLNELKETLNIKTKQSYFRSKVIPNFGVRILWDEGVLTAVRTYDPYLHAKNLHRSIFNYANKFMKSEPTLIVLVVFPWYNLVVNDFVSNIEFYRSFSRRFFCQYKYSSEKMSNFNSKYKGSKKLYTISKYLSGIIVLEDNTILSEDKTISNVNSYSFLNPNAKNSIKSMPKHYIHQFTNVRFDDFENDNY
;
A
#
# COMPACT_ATOMS: atom_id res chain seq x y z
N MET A 1 9.41 30.36 -7.96
CA MET A 1 9.87 28.97 -7.90
C MET A 1 8.65 28.09 -7.96
N ASN A 2 8.60 27.18 -8.93
CA ASN A 2 7.47 26.25 -9.06
C ASN A 2 7.67 25.03 -8.12
N ASP A 3 6.62 24.24 -7.90
CA ASP A 3 6.70 23.15 -6.90
C ASP A 3 7.77 22.10 -7.22
N ILE A 4 7.93 21.78 -8.52
CA ILE A 4 8.84 20.76 -9.03
C ILE A 4 10.28 21.26 -8.98
N GLU A 5 10.51 22.53 -9.28
CA GLU A 5 11.80 23.22 -9.16
C GLU A 5 12.28 23.23 -7.71
N ASN A 6 11.41 23.59 -6.74
CA ASN A 6 11.74 23.50 -5.32
C ASN A 6 12.08 22.06 -4.91
N TYR A 7 11.35 21.06 -5.44
CA TYR A 7 11.66 19.67 -5.15
C TYR A 7 13.02 19.24 -5.72
N SER A 8 13.36 19.67 -6.93
CA SER A 8 14.69 19.45 -7.51
C SER A 8 15.79 20.03 -6.62
N ILE A 9 15.63 21.27 -6.14
CA ILE A 9 16.61 21.91 -5.24
C ILE A 9 16.80 21.07 -3.98
N ILE A 10 15.71 20.61 -3.34
CA ILE A 10 15.79 19.75 -2.16
C ILE A 10 16.59 18.46 -2.44
N ILE A 11 16.35 17.81 -3.59
CA ILE A 11 17.07 16.60 -3.97
C ILE A 11 18.55 16.90 -4.16
N GLU A 12 18.88 17.93 -4.93
CA GLU A 12 20.27 18.27 -5.26
C GLU A 12 21.07 18.74 -4.04
N GLU A 13 20.43 19.43 -3.09
CA GLU A 13 21.05 19.79 -1.81
C GLU A 13 21.42 18.57 -0.95
N ILE A 14 20.63 17.50 -1.02
CA ILE A 14 20.82 16.31 -0.19
C ILE A 14 21.73 15.30 -0.87
N PHE A 15 21.47 14.98 -2.14
CA PHE A 15 22.13 13.89 -2.88
C PHE A 15 23.20 14.37 -3.85
N GLY A 16 23.35 15.68 -4.05
CA GLY A 16 24.32 16.29 -4.95
C GLY A 16 23.73 16.77 -6.28
N VAL A 17 24.42 17.73 -6.90
CA VAL A 17 24.02 18.37 -8.15
C VAL A 17 23.89 17.36 -9.29
N GLY A 18 22.84 17.46 -10.10
CA GLY A 18 22.62 16.60 -11.27
C GLY A 18 21.98 15.24 -10.95
N THR A 19 21.49 15.04 -9.73
CA THR A 19 20.75 13.83 -9.34
C THR A 19 19.29 13.85 -9.75
N THR A 20 18.73 15.03 -10.02
CA THR A 20 17.38 15.18 -10.57
C THR A 20 17.34 14.74 -12.03
N THR A 21 16.39 13.85 -12.37
CA THR A 21 16.22 13.31 -13.75
C THR A 21 14.88 13.64 -14.38
N PHE A 22 14.03 14.41 -13.71
CA PHE A 22 12.70 14.80 -14.20
C PHE A 22 12.68 16.23 -14.75
N ASP A 23 11.69 16.52 -15.59
CA ASP A 23 11.48 17.86 -16.14
C ASP A 23 10.96 18.83 -15.06
N ILE A 24 11.77 19.82 -14.74
CA ILE A 24 11.47 20.87 -13.75
C ILE A 24 10.44 21.91 -14.23
N ASN A 25 10.11 21.91 -15.52
CA ASN A 25 9.17 22.86 -16.11
C ASN A 25 7.72 22.36 -16.06
N LYS A 26 7.46 21.20 -15.43
CA LYS A 26 6.11 20.67 -15.27
C LYS A 26 5.25 21.59 -14.43
N LEU A 27 4.07 21.91 -14.97
CA LEU A 27 3.09 22.80 -14.34
C LEU A 27 2.23 22.12 -13.26
N HIS A 28 2.21 20.79 -13.22
CA HIS A 28 1.37 20.02 -12.31
C HIS A 28 2.20 19.12 -11.40
N SER A 29 1.81 19.10 -10.14
CA SER A 29 2.49 18.41 -9.03
C SER A 29 1.46 17.62 -8.20
N ASN A 30 1.87 16.50 -7.63
CA ASN A 30 1.02 15.71 -6.73
C ASN A 30 0.93 16.36 -5.33
N LYS A 31 0.22 15.71 -4.39
CA LYS A 31 -0.01 16.24 -3.05
C LYS A 31 1.29 16.38 -2.23
N VAL A 32 2.24 15.45 -2.39
CA VAL A 32 3.53 15.47 -1.69
C VAL A 32 4.36 16.66 -2.12
N ILE A 33 4.56 16.83 -3.44
CA ILE A 33 5.38 17.93 -3.97
C ILE A 33 4.76 19.29 -3.65
N ARG A 34 3.44 19.43 -3.74
CA ARG A 34 2.74 20.66 -3.33
C ARG A 34 2.98 20.97 -1.86
N ALA A 35 2.87 19.97 -0.98
CA ALA A 35 3.03 20.20 0.45
C ALA A 35 4.40 20.78 0.83
N LEU A 36 5.47 20.42 0.10
CA LEU A 36 6.83 20.95 0.34
C LEU A 36 6.95 22.48 0.11
N ASN A 37 5.98 23.07 -0.58
CA ASN A 37 5.97 24.49 -0.96
C ASN A 37 5.02 25.33 -0.08
N HIS A 38 4.20 24.71 0.75
CA HIS A 38 3.21 25.42 1.58
C HIS A 38 3.59 25.40 3.07
N THR A 39 3.54 26.57 3.71
CA THR A 39 3.92 26.75 5.12
C THR A 39 3.05 25.96 6.10
N GLN A 40 1.78 25.73 5.75
CA GLN A 40 0.84 24.92 6.55
C GLN A 40 1.26 23.44 6.70
N PHE A 41 2.23 22.97 5.91
CA PHE A 41 2.77 21.61 5.98
C PHE A 41 4.24 21.61 6.44
N SER A 42 4.63 22.55 7.30
CA SER A 42 6.01 22.67 7.82
C SER A 42 6.51 21.37 8.46
N HIS A 43 5.72 20.74 9.32
CA HIS A 43 6.07 19.46 9.95
C HIS A 43 6.36 18.38 8.90
N PHE A 44 5.45 18.19 7.94
CA PHE A 44 5.66 17.26 6.84
C PHE A 44 6.94 17.58 6.06
N LYS A 45 7.15 18.85 5.69
CA LYS A 45 8.33 19.28 4.93
C LYS A 45 9.62 18.93 5.66
N GLU A 46 9.71 19.26 6.95
CA GLU A 46 10.89 18.96 7.75
C GLU A 46 11.12 17.44 7.89
N ASN A 47 10.08 16.69 8.22
CA ASN A 47 10.14 15.24 8.35
C ASN A 47 10.55 14.54 7.05
N PHE A 48 10.00 15.00 5.92
CA PHE A 48 10.31 14.45 4.60
C PHE A 48 11.78 14.74 4.20
N ILE A 49 12.26 15.96 4.44
CA ILE A 49 13.66 16.33 4.20
C ILE A 49 14.61 15.49 5.08
N GLU A 50 14.31 15.34 6.37
CA GLU A 50 15.14 14.52 7.26
C GLU A 50 15.12 13.04 6.89
N ARG A 51 13.98 12.50 6.41
CA ARG A 51 13.93 11.16 5.82
C ARG A 51 14.91 11.01 4.65
N LEU A 52 14.91 11.95 3.72
CA LEU A 52 15.83 11.92 2.58
C LEU A 52 17.30 11.97 3.03
N LYS A 53 17.63 12.79 4.03
CA LYS A 53 18.97 12.85 4.62
C LYS A 53 19.38 11.54 5.32
N ARG A 54 18.46 10.90 6.05
CA ARG A 54 18.72 9.59 6.69
C ARG A 54 18.97 8.51 5.64
N LEU A 55 18.19 8.50 4.57
CA LEU A 55 18.38 7.59 3.44
C LEU A 55 19.72 7.85 2.74
N GLU A 56 20.07 9.11 2.44
CA GLU A 56 21.39 9.45 1.90
C GLU A 56 22.50 8.90 2.80
N LYS A 57 22.45 9.21 4.10
CA LYS A 57 23.46 8.78 5.07
C LYS A 57 23.60 7.25 5.13
N THR A 58 22.48 6.54 5.05
CA THR A 58 22.42 5.07 5.06
C THR A 58 23.07 4.46 3.82
N TYR A 59 22.80 5.04 2.65
CA TYR A 59 23.17 4.44 1.37
C TYR A 59 24.40 5.05 0.70
N ARG A 60 24.96 6.17 1.19
CA ARG A 60 26.08 6.89 0.56
C ARG A 60 27.33 6.05 0.31
N LEU A 61 27.61 5.08 1.19
CA LEU A 61 28.75 4.17 1.05
C LEU A 61 28.46 2.98 0.13
N TYR A 62 27.24 2.90 -0.42
CA TYR A 62 26.74 1.84 -1.27
C TYR A 62 26.17 2.42 -2.57
N PRO A 63 27.02 2.90 -3.51
CA PRO A 63 26.57 3.67 -4.68
C PRO A 63 25.53 2.96 -5.55
N LYS A 64 25.62 1.62 -5.65
CA LYS A 64 24.62 0.82 -6.37
C LYS A 64 23.23 0.91 -5.73
N TYR A 65 23.15 0.82 -4.41
CA TYR A 65 21.88 0.89 -3.68
C TYR A 65 21.36 2.32 -3.63
N LEU A 66 22.25 3.30 -3.46
CA LEU A 66 21.88 4.72 -3.53
C LEU A 66 21.23 5.07 -4.87
N LYS A 67 21.73 4.51 -5.99
CA LYS A 67 21.12 4.71 -7.31
C LYS A 67 19.66 4.25 -7.36
N GLU A 68 19.33 3.11 -6.76
CA GLU A 68 17.94 2.62 -6.71
C GLU A 68 17.07 3.49 -5.78
N ILE A 69 17.61 3.98 -4.67
CA ILE A 69 16.91 4.97 -3.82
C ILE A 69 16.62 6.24 -4.61
N LEU A 70 17.59 6.74 -5.40
CA LEU A 70 17.41 7.91 -6.25
C LEU A 70 16.34 7.72 -7.33
N VAL A 71 16.14 6.50 -7.83
CA VAL A 71 15.01 6.19 -8.73
C VAL A 71 13.69 6.49 -8.01
N GLN A 72 13.53 6.00 -6.77
CA GLN A 72 12.31 6.27 -6.00
C GLN A 72 12.15 7.74 -5.64
N VAL A 73 13.23 8.42 -5.23
CA VAL A 73 13.21 9.87 -4.99
C VAL A 73 12.74 10.63 -6.23
N ASN A 74 13.29 10.33 -7.41
CA ASN A 74 12.86 10.98 -8.65
C ASN A 74 11.42 10.61 -9.07
N GLU A 75 10.93 9.42 -8.73
CA GLU A 75 9.56 8.99 -9.05
C GLU A 75 8.51 9.69 -8.16
N ILE A 76 8.89 10.30 -7.02
CA ILE A 76 7.95 11.06 -6.17
C ILE A 76 7.27 12.19 -6.94
N GLN A 77 7.88 12.81 -7.97
CA GLN A 77 7.17 13.85 -8.73
C GLN A 77 6.04 13.32 -9.63
N SER A 78 6.00 12.00 -9.87
CA SER A 78 5.04 11.36 -10.76
C SER A 78 3.60 11.66 -10.31
N LEU A 79 2.71 11.97 -11.25
CA LEU A 79 1.29 12.12 -10.91
C LEU A 79 0.61 10.79 -10.60
N LYS A 80 1.17 9.68 -11.09
CA LYS A 80 0.55 8.35 -11.03
C LYS A 80 1.20 7.41 -10.01
N ASN A 81 2.52 7.50 -9.81
CA ASN A 81 3.27 6.49 -9.08
C ASN A 81 3.91 7.01 -7.78
N TRP A 82 3.68 8.28 -7.42
CA TRP A 82 4.30 8.89 -6.25
C TRP A 82 3.98 8.16 -4.95
N ASP A 83 2.82 7.53 -4.85
CA ASP A 83 2.37 6.81 -3.67
C ASP A 83 3.23 5.56 -3.41
N GLY A 84 3.50 4.79 -4.47
CA GLY A 84 4.41 3.64 -4.44
C GLY A 84 5.82 4.06 -4.05
N ALA A 85 6.37 5.07 -4.74
CA ALA A 85 7.69 5.61 -4.45
C ALA A 85 7.79 6.13 -3.00
N PHE A 86 6.77 6.83 -2.51
CA PHE A 86 6.73 7.34 -1.14
C PHE A 86 6.70 6.20 -0.12
N ALA A 87 5.87 5.17 -0.36
CA ALA A 87 5.80 3.99 0.48
C ALA A 87 7.17 3.28 0.56
N GLU A 88 7.88 3.17 -0.56
CA GLU A 88 9.21 2.58 -0.57
C GLU A 88 10.22 3.38 0.26
N LEU A 89 10.28 4.69 0.07
CA LEU A 89 11.17 5.56 0.86
C LEU A 89 10.86 5.50 2.36
N ALA A 90 9.57 5.48 2.74
CA ALA A 90 9.14 5.34 4.13
C ALA A 90 9.57 4.00 4.73
N ALA A 91 9.39 2.91 3.98
CA ALA A 91 9.78 1.57 4.41
C ALA A 91 11.30 1.44 4.54
N PHE A 92 12.09 1.91 3.57
CA PHE A 92 13.55 1.85 3.66
C PHE A 92 14.11 2.67 4.82
N ASP A 93 13.56 3.87 5.07
CA ASP A 93 13.98 4.72 6.19
C ASP A 93 13.71 4.02 7.53
N HIS A 94 12.52 3.45 7.70
CA HIS A 94 12.15 2.77 8.92
C HIS A 94 12.90 1.44 9.12
N LEU A 95 12.99 0.59 8.10
CA LEU A 95 13.61 -0.73 8.21
C LEU A 95 15.14 -0.64 8.38
N ASN A 96 15.79 0.43 7.92
CA ASN A 96 17.22 0.68 8.20
C ASN A 96 17.45 1.49 9.50
N SER A 97 16.42 1.82 10.28
CA SER A 97 16.58 2.67 11.47
C SER A 97 17.29 2.01 12.65
N THR A 98 17.49 0.69 12.60
CA THR A 98 18.18 -0.08 13.64
C THR A 98 19.66 -0.23 13.33
N ASN A 99 20.50 -0.34 14.36
CA ASN A 99 21.94 -0.64 14.19
C ASN A 99 22.24 -2.15 14.03
N GLU A 100 21.23 -2.98 13.83
CA GLU A 100 21.34 -4.45 13.73
C GLU A 100 21.82 -4.95 12.36
N LEU A 101 21.94 -4.06 11.37
CA LEU A 101 22.35 -4.42 10.01
C LEU A 101 23.82 -4.04 9.77
N PHE A 102 24.60 -5.00 9.28
CA PHE A 102 25.99 -4.77 8.85
C PHE A 102 26.06 -4.00 7.53
N GLU A 103 25.15 -4.31 6.61
CA GLU A 103 24.97 -3.61 5.34
C GLU A 103 23.52 -3.10 5.27
N PRO A 104 23.26 -1.92 4.66
CA PRO A 104 21.90 -1.48 4.45
C PRO A 104 21.15 -2.44 3.52
N ILE A 105 19.84 -2.42 3.64
CA ILE A 105 18.95 -3.26 2.84
C ILE A 105 19.27 -3.11 1.35
N SER A 106 19.33 -4.21 0.60
CA SER A 106 19.53 -4.16 -0.84
C SER A 106 18.19 -3.86 -1.55
N PRO A 107 18.02 -2.69 -2.18
CA PRO A 107 16.79 -2.34 -2.89
C PRO A 107 16.69 -3.05 -4.25
N ASN A 108 15.46 -3.20 -4.75
CA ASN A 108 15.11 -3.62 -6.11
C ASN A 108 15.84 -4.88 -6.59
N ILE A 109 15.42 -6.03 -6.06
CA ILE A 109 16.03 -7.33 -6.34
C ILE A 109 15.22 -8.08 -7.40
N THR A 110 15.87 -8.42 -8.52
CA THR A 110 15.31 -9.26 -9.57
C THR A 110 15.90 -10.67 -9.50
N LEU A 111 15.04 -11.69 -9.47
CA LEU A 111 15.42 -13.10 -9.42
C LEU A 111 14.68 -13.91 -10.49
N ALA A 112 15.23 -15.07 -10.84
CA ALA A 112 14.54 -16.02 -11.69
C ALA A 112 13.17 -16.41 -11.10
N SER A 113 12.13 -16.46 -11.94
CA SER A 113 10.76 -16.79 -11.52
C SER A 113 10.63 -18.14 -10.81
N SER A 114 11.53 -19.09 -11.07
CA SER A 114 11.58 -20.40 -10.41
C SER A 114 11.89 -20.31 -8.91
N LYS A 115 12.40 -19.17 -8.42
CA LYS A 115 12.68 -18.93 -6.99
C LYS A 115 11.44 -18.56 -6.17
N SER A 116 10.37 -18.09 -6.80
CA SER A 116 9.11 -17.72 -6.14
C SER A 116 7.92 -18.41 -6.82
N LEU A 117 6.69 -18.07 -6.41
CA LEU A 117 5.47 -18.51 -7.11
C LEU A 117 5.17 -17.71 -8.39
N ALA A 118 6.10 -16.86 -8.84
CA ALA A 118 5.98 -16.08 -10.08
C ALA A 118 5.86 -16.98 -11.32
N GLU A 119 6.60 -18.08 -11.37
CA GLU A 119 6.55 -19.07 -12.44
C GLU A 119 5.15 -19.67 -12.59
N GLU A 120 4.53 -20.10 -11.49
CA GLU A 120 3.16 -20.61 -11.49
C GLU A 120 2.12 -19.56 -11.91
N LEU A 121 2.46 -18.27 -11.84
CA LEU A 121 1.64 -17.15 -12.31
C LEU A 121 2.01 -16.67 -13.72
N GLY A 122 2.85 -17.43 -14.44
CA GLY A 122 3.24 -17.15 -15.82
C GLY A 122 4.17 -15.94 -15.97
N LYS A 123 4.97 -15.62 -14.95
CA LYS A 123 5.99 -14.56 -14.99
C LYS A 123 7.36 -15.16 -15.29
N ASN A 124 8.21 -14.39 -15.96
CA ASN A 124 9.58 -14.81 -16.29
C ASN A 124 10.57 -14.55 -15.15
N GLU A 125 10.30 -13.54 -14.34
CA GLU A 125 11.11 -13.11 -13.20
C GLU A 125 10.22 -12.77 -12.00
N THR A 126 10.86 -12.67 -10.83
CA THR A 126 10.27 -12.09 -9.64
C THR A 126 11.11 -10.92 -9.19
N ASN A 127 10.46 -9.75 -9.10
CA ASN A 127 11.09 -8.53 -8.62
C ASN A 127 10.59 -8.33 -7.18
N LEU A 128 11.45 -7.91 -6.27
CA LEU A 128 11.16 -7.68 -4.86
C LEU A 128 11.76 -6.33 -4.48
N ASP A 129 11.02 -5.57 -3.68
CA ASP A 129 11.43 -4.19 -3.39
C ASP A 129 12.67 -4.18 -2.47
N GLY A 130 12.87 -5.17 -1.61
CA GLY A 130 14.10 -5.25 -0.81
C GLY A 130 14.54 -6.64 -0.33
N PHE A 131 15.82 -6.70 0.07
CA PHE A 131 16.47 -7.87 0.64
C PHE A 131 17.40 -7.49 1.80
N VAL A 132 17.17 -8.09 2.97
CA VAL A 132 18.04 -7.97 4.14
C VAL A 132 19.04 -9.12 4.13
N LYS A 133 20.25 -8.84 3.65
CA LYS A 133 21.30 -9.83 3.39
C LYS A 133 21.67 -10.63 4.62
N ASP A 134 21.84 -9.96 5.76
CA ASP A 134 22.27 -10.54 7.04
C ASP A 134 21.33 -11.66 7.52
N TYR A 135 20.06 -11.60 7.11
CA TYR A 135 19.02 -12.53 7.53
C TYR A 135 18.46 -13.38 6.41
N SER A 136 18.98 -13.26 5.18
CA SER A 136 18.42 -13.89 3.98
C SER A 136 16.91 -13.64 3.83
N LEU A 137 16.49 -12.41 4.11
CA LEU A 137 15.08 -12.03 4.23
C LEU A 137 14.65 -11.16 3.07
N TYR A 138 13.70 -11.65 2.26
CA TYR A 138 13.11 -10.89 1.16
C TYR A 138 11.85 -10.16 1.60
N PHE A 139 11.54 -9.04 0.96
CA PHE A 139 10.26 -8.39 1.15
C PHE A 139 9.81 -7.59 -0.07
N ASP A 140 8.50 -7.31 -0.10
CA ASP A 140 7.84 -6.50 -1.12
C ASP A 140 7.00 -5.42 -0.41
N ILE A 141 7.13 -4.17 -0.82
CA ILE A 141 6.48 -3.01 -0.23
C ILE A 141 5.21 -2.68 -1.03
N LYS A 142 4.10 -2.41 -0.34
CA LYS A 142 2.83 -2.07 -0.97
C LYS A 142 2.15 -0.94 -0.22
N CYS A 143 1.60 0.02 -0.97
CA CYS A 143 0.67 0.98 -0.42
C CYS A 143 -0.57 0.23 0.05
N PHE A 144 -0.92 0.38 1.33
CA PHE A 144 -2.11 -0.24 1.88
C PHE A 144 -3.33 0.64 1.63
N LYS A 145 -3.68 0.84 0.36
CA LYS A 145 -4.78 1.71 -0.07
C LYS A 145 -5.99 0.91 -0.52
N ASP A 146 -7.16 1.52 -0.43
CA ASP A 146 -8.35 1.01 -1.09
C ASP A 146 -8.29 1.32 -2.60
N ASN A 147 -8.22 0.25 -3.40
CA ASN A 147 -8.16 0.38 -4.85
C ASN A 147 -9.55 0.56 -5.50
N ASN A 148 -10.64 0.38 -4.74
CA ASN A 148 -12.00 0.57 -5.26
C ASN A 148 -12.30 2.03 -5.57
N GLU A 149 -11.79 2.93 -4.73
CA GLU A 149 -12.02 4.37 -4.86
C GLU A 149 -11.53 4.90 -6.21
N GLU A 150 -10.38 4.43 -6.71
CA GLU A 150 -9.88 4.84 -8.03
C GLU A 150 -10.82 4.42 -9.17
N ILE A 151 -11.34 3.20 -9.11
CA ILE A 151 -12.33 2.70 -10.08
C ILE A 151 -13.59 3.55 -10.02
N LEU A 152 -14.09 3.82 -8.82
CA LEU A 152 -15.31 4.59 -8.58
C LEU A 152 -15.17 6.04 -9.03
N GLN A 153 -14.07 6.71 -8.71
CA GLN A 153 -13.78 8.06 -9.20
C GLN A 153 -13.71 8.12 -10.72
N GLY A 154 -13.11 7.10 -11.36
CA GLY A 154 -13.11 6.96 -12.81
C GLY A 154 -14.52 6.79 -13.41
N ILE A 155 -15.41 6.06 -12.73
CA ILE A 155 -16.83 5.94 -13.12
C ILE A 155 -17.52 7.29 -12.94
N TYR A 156 -17.38 7.95 -11.79
CA TYR A 156 -18.02 9.22 -11.48
C TYR A 156 -17.62 10.34 -12.44
N SER A 157 -16.35 10.41 -12.83
CA SER A 157 -15.90 11.34 -13.88
C SER A 157 -16.69 11.13 -15.17
N GLN A 158 -16.82 9.88 -15.64
CA GLN A 158 -17.54 9.57 -16.87
C GLN A 158 -19.05 9.82 -16.76
N ILE A 159 -19.62 9.73 -15.55
CA ILE A 159 -21.00 10.13 -15.30
C ILE A 159 -21.16 11.66 -15.41
N ARG A 160 -20.26 12.45 -14.82
CA ARG A 160 -20.30 13.93 -14.97
C ARG A 160 -20.23 14.35 -16.43
N ASP A 161 -19.34 13.70 -17.19
CA ASP A 161 -19.19 13.95 -18.62
C ASP A 161 -20.46 13.56 -19.40
N HIS A 162 -21.04 12.39 -19.11
CA HIS A 162 -22.28 11.93 -19.75
C HIS A 162 -23.48 12.85 -19.46
N LEU A 163 -23.59 13.32 -18.23
CA LEU A 163 -24.64 14.24 -17.82
C LEU A 163 -24.39 15.68 -18.34
N ASN A 164 -23.17 15.99 -18.78
CA ASN A 164 -22.70 17.35 -19.04
C ASN A 164 -22.95 18.29 -17.83
N TYR A 165 -22.65 17.79 -16.63
CA TYR A 165 -22.95 18.49 -15.38
C TYR A 165 -21.93 18.14 -14.30
N GLN A 166 -21.17 19.14 -13.86
CA GLN A 166 -20.01 18.97 -12.97
C GLN A 166 -20.34 19.17 -11.49
N ASN A 167 -21.41 19.90 -11.17
CA ASN A 167 -21.81 20.23 -9.79
C ASN A 167 -22.59 19.07 -9.14
N VAL A 168 -22.01 17.87 -9.18
CA VAL A 168 -22.56 16.67 -8.57
C VAL A 168 -21.48 15.90 -7.81
N HIS A 169 -21.79 15.61 -6.55
CA HIS A 169 -20.94 14.84 -5.66
C HIS A 169 -21.51 13.45 -5.44
N PHE A 170 -20.64 12.45 -5.55
CA PHE A 170 -20.96 11.05 -5.33
C PHE A 170 -20.24 10.60 -4.06
N SER A 171 -20.99 9.99 -3.15
CA SER A 171 -20.45 9.34 -1.96
C SER A 171 -20.79 7.87 -2.02
N ALA A 172 -19.76 7.05 -2.21
CA ALA A 172 -19.91 5.61 -2.31
C ALA A 172 -20.28 4.99 -0.96
N GLU A 173 -21.30 4.14 -0.97
CA GLU A 173 -21.73 3.31 0.15
C GLU A 173 -21.61 1.86 -0.29
N TYR A 174 -20.57 1.17 0.15
CA TYR A 174 -20.51 -0.28 0.03
C TYR A 174 -20.11 -0.86 1.38
N ALA A 175 -20.58 -2.06 1.63
CA ALA A 175 -19.95 -2.87 2.64
C ALA A 175 -18.48 -3.06 2.23
N LEU A 176 -17.58 -2.91 3.19
CA LEU A 176 -16.13 -3.12 2.96
C LEU A 176 -15.82 -4.59 2.59
N ASP A 177 -16.84 -5.45 2.46
CA ASP A 177 -16.76 -6.84 1.96
C ASP A 177 -16.84 -7.00 0.46
N VAL A 178 -17.20 -5.94 -0.26
CA VAL A 178 -17.22 -5.97 -1.71
C VAL A 178 -15.79 -6.04 -2.23
N SER A 179 -15.48 -7.09 -2.97
CA SER A 179 -14.13 -7.35 -3.49
C SER A 179 -13.74 -6.29 -4.52
N TYR A 180 -12.47 -5.94 -4.56
CA TYR A 180 -11.92 -5.14 -5.66
C TYR A 180 -12.18 -5.74 -7.03
N ASP A 181 -12.16 -7.07 -7.13
CA ASP A 181 -12.47 -7.76 -8.38
C ASP A 181 -13.95 -7.60 -8.78
N ASP A 182 -14.88 -7.42 -7.82
CA ASP A 182 -16.28 -7.16 -8.12
C ASP A 182 -16.44 -5.82 -8.81
N PHE A 183 -15.81 -4.75 -8.27
CA PHE A 183 -15.79 -3.44 -8.91
C PHE A 183 -15.07 -3.43 -10.25
N LYS A 184 -13.92 -4.10 -10.33
CA LYS A 184 -13.12 -4.14 -11.56
C LYS A 184 -13.83 -4.88 -12.69
N ASN A 185 -14.36 -6.07 -12.42
CA ASN A 185 -15.00 -6.90 -13.45
C ASN A 185 -16.35 -6.31 -13.88
N ASN A 186 -17.05 -5.63 -12.96
CA ASN A 186 -18.35 -5.03 -13.25
C ASN A 186 -18.28 -3.53 -13.59
N ARG A 187 -17.10 -2.94 -13.71
CA ARG A 187 -16.92 -1.49 -13.92
C ARG A 187 -17.82 -0.92 -15.02
N ASN A 188 -17.83 -1.56 -16.18
CA ASN A 188 -18.60 -1.07 -17.34
C ASN A 188 -20.11 -1.30 -17.15
N ASN A 189 -20.51 -2.40 -16.55
CA ASN A 189 -21.91 -2.68 -16.24
C ASN A 189 -22.45 -1.67 -15.22
N LEU A 190 -21.67 -1.37 -14.18
CA LEU A 190 -22.02 -0.37 -13.18
C LEU A 190 -22.09 1.05 -13.77
N LEU A 191 -21.14 1.40 -14.64
CA LEU A 191 -21.16 2.68 -15.36
C LEU A 191 -22.44 2.83 -16.19
N ASN A 192 -22.81 1.79 -16.94
CA ASN A 192 -24.03 1.82 -17.76
C ASN A 192 -25.29 1.91 -16.88
N GLU A 193 -25.34 1.14 -15.80
CA GLU A 193 -26.44 1.19 -14.83
C GLU A 193 -26.63 2.60 -14.26
N LEU A 194 -25.52 3.28 -13.91
CA LEU A 194 -25.55 4.67 -13.44
C LEU A 194 -25.98 5.64 -14.54
N LYS A 195 -25.51 5.48 -15.79
CA LYS A 195 -25.93 6.34 -16.91
C LYS A 195 -27.42 6.23 -17.21
N GLU A 196 -27.96 5.01 -17.17
CA GLU A 196 -29.38 4.76 -17.43
C GLU A 196 -30.28 5.27 -16.30
N THR A 197 -29.77 5.27 -15.06
CA THR A 197 -30.56 5.61 -13.87
C THR A 197 -30.51 7.10 -13.54
N LEU A 198 -29.34 7.73 -13.68
CA LEU A 198 -29.14 9.11 -13.24
C LEU A 198 -29.61 10.11 -14.29
N ASN A 199 -30.44 11.06 -13.85
CA ASN A 199 -30.98 12.10 -14.69
C ASN A 199 -31.03 13.44 -13.94
N ILE A 200 -30.48 14.50 -14.56
CA ILE A 200 -30.43 15.85 -13.99
C ILE A 200 -31.83 16.40 -13.70
N LYS A 201 -32.84 16.03 -14.49
CA LYS A 201 -34.22 16.51 -14.29
C LYS A 201 -34.86 15.93 -13.04
N THR A 202 -34.53 14.70 -12.68
CA THR A 202 -35.12 14.01 -11.53
C THR A 202 -34.30 14.16 -10.26
N LYS A 203 -33.01 14.54 -10.36
CA LYS A 203 -32.08 14.77 -9.23
C LYS A 203 -32.18 13.69 -8.15
N GLN A 204 -32.05 12.42 -8.54
CA GLN A 204 -32.07 11.30 -7.59
C GLN A 204 -30.97 11.47 -6.54
N SER A 205 -31.32 11.41 -5.26
CA SER A 205 -30.39 11.57 -4.15
C SER A 205 -29.68 10.27 -3.74
N TYR A 206 -30.13 9.13 -4.27
CA TYR A 206 -29.58 7.83 -3.95
C TYR A 206 -29.71 6.87 -5.12
N PHE A 207 -28.67 6.07 -5.31
CA PHE A 207 -28.59 4.96 -6.24
C PHE A 207 -28.20 3.70 -5.49
N ARG A 208 -28.82 2.56 -5.83
CA ARG A 208 -28.41 1.24 -5.35
C ARG A 208 -28.18 0.33 -6.54
N SER A 209 -26.99 -0.26 -6.63
CA SER A 209 -26.64 -1.11 -7.74
C SER A 209 -27.32 -2.46 -7.66
N LYS A 210 -27.74 -2.95 -8.82
CA LYS A 210 -28.18 -4.32 -9.07
C LYS A 210 -27.02 -5.20 -9.53
N VAL A 211 -25.97 -4.58 -10.08
CA VAL A 211 -24.78 -5.27 -10.58
C VAL A 211 -23.84 -5.67 -9.44
N ILE A 212 -23.65 -4.77 -8.47
CA ILE A 212 -22.80 -5.02 -7.30
C ILE A 212 -23.70 -5.05 -6.05
N PRO A 213 -23.93 -6.23 -5.45
CA PRO A 213 -24.76 -6.35 -4.26
C PRO A 213 -24.27 -5.43 -3.14
N ASN A 214 -25.21 -4.74 -2.48
CA ASN A 214 -24.95 -3.82 -1.36
C ASN A 214 -24.03 -2.63 -1.68
N PHE A 215 -23.74 -2.38 -2.95
CA PHE A 215 -23.20 -1.09 -3.38
C PHE A 215 -24.34 -0.10 -3.62
N GLY A 216 -24.18 1.08 -3.07
CA GLY A 216 -25.01 2.24 -3.30
C GLY A 216 -24.16 3.50 -3.41
N VAL A 217 -24.78 4.56 -3.90
CA VAL A 217 -24.14 5.87 -4.05
C VAL A 217 -25.14 6.91 -3.57
N ARG A 218 -24.74 7.70 -2.56
CA ARG A 218 -25.44 8.93 -2.23
C ARG A 218 -25.00 10.01 -3.19
N ILE A 219 -25.97 10.78 -3.67
CA ILE A 219 -25.77 11.76 -4.72
C ILE A 219 -26.25 13.10 -4.18
N LEU A 220 -25.31 14.04 -4.12
CA LEU A 220 -25.60 15.42 -3.80
C LEU A 220 -25.53 16.23 -5.09
N TRP A 221 -26.66 16.81 -5.46
CA TRP A 221 -26.78 17.73 -6.58
C TRP A 221 -26.62 19.16 -6.07
N ASP A 222 -25.91 19.99 -6.83
CA ASP A 222 -25.62 21.38 -6.47
C ASP A 222 -24.88 21.49 -5.12
N GLU A 223 -25.00 22.64 -4.46
CA GLU A 223 -24.36 22.95 -3.18
C GLU A 223 -25.13 22.33 -2.00
N GLY A 224 -24.42 21.79 -1.01
CA GLY A 224 -25.02 21.26 0.22
C GLY A 224 -24.06 20.46 1.08
N VAL A 225 -24.55 19.95 2.22
CA VAL A 225 -23.80 19.09 3.13
C VAL A 225 -24.39 17.68 3.09
N LEU A 226 -23.58 16.69 2.73
CA LEU A 226 -23.94 15.29 2.85
C LEU A 226 -23.37 14.73 4.16
N THR A 227 -24.25 14.32 5.07
CA THR A 227 -23.85 13.62 6.30
C THR A 227 -24.06 12.11 6.14
N ALA A 228 -23.07 11.33 6.57
CA ALA A 228 -23.14 9.88 6.61
C ALA A 228 -22.63 9.38 7.95
N VAL A 229 -23.35 8.44 8.57
CA VAL A 229 -22.91 7.74 9.79
C VAL A 229 -22.43 6.36 9.36
N ARG A 230 -21.16 6.05 9.59
CA ARG A 230 -20.57 4.73 9.33
C ARG A 230 -20.31 4.03 10.67
N THR A 231 -20.86 2.82 10.84
CA THR A 231 -20.43 1.88 11.88
C THR A 231 -19.27 1.04 11.34
N TYR A 232 -18.12 1.09 11.99
CA TYR A 232 -16.92 0.35 11.59
C TYR A 232 -16.72 -0.91 12.45
N ASP A 233 -16.42 -2.03 11.80
CA ASP A 233 -15.99 -3.28 12.45
C ASP A 233 -14.64 -3.73 11.86
N PRO A 234 -13.54 -3.67 12.62
CA PRO A 234 -12.22 -4.08 12.15
C PRO A 234 -12.12 -5.57 11.80
N TYR A 235 -12.91 -6.44 12.44
CA TYR A 235 -12.88 -7.88 12.20
C TYR A 235 -13.61 -8.27 10.92
N LEU A 236 -14.71 -7.58 10.62
CA LEU A 236 -15.41 -7.69 9.35
C LEU A 236 -14.52 -7.14 8.23
N HIS A 237 -13.94 -5.96 8.39
CA HIS A 237 -13.02 -5.39 7.41
C HIS A 237 -11.84 -6.35 7.10
N ALA A 238 -11.24 -6.95 8.13
CA ALA A 238 -10.21 -7.97 7.96
C ALA A 238 -10.72 -9.22 7.21
N LYS A 239 -11.95 -9.70 7.49
CA LYS A 239 -12.58 -10.84 6.79
C LYS A 239 -12.64 -10.63 5.29
N ASN A 240 -12.76 -9.39 4.88
CA ASN A 240 -13.00 -9.03 3.49
C ASN A 240 -11.71 -8.80 2.74
N LEU A 241 -10.77 -8.11 3.38
CA LEU A 241 -9.58 -7.65 2.71
C LEU A 241 -8.45 -8.69 2.72
N HIS A 242 -8.39 -9.62 3.68
CA HIS A 242 -7.24 -10.54 3.84
C HIS A 242 -6.87 -11.34 2.58
N ARG A 243 -7.82 -11.58 1.67
CA ARG A 243 -7.58 -12.24 0.38
C ARG A 243 -6.71 -11.43 -0.57
N SER A 244 -6.66 -10.11 -0.41
CA SER A 244 -5.85 -9.22 -1.26
C SER A 244 -4.36 -9.58 -1.24
N ILE A 245 -3.86 -10.16 -0.15
CA ILE A 245 -2.47 -10.60 -0.03
C ILE A 245 -2.12 -11.70 -1.05
N PHE A 246 -3.08 -12.53 -1.47
CA PHE A 246 -2.85 -13.53 -2.52
C PHE A 246 -2.55 -12.89 -3.89
N ASN A 247 -2.92 -11.63 -4.11
CA ASN A 247 -2.56 -10.91 -5.34
C ASN A 247 -1.04 -10.68 -5.46
N TYR A 248 -0.32 -10.72 -4.33
CA TYR A 248 1.13 -10.59 -4.26
C TYR A 248 1.84 -11.95 -4.22
N ALA A 249 1.13 -13.06 -4.46
CA ALA A 249 1.72 -14.40 -4.35
C ALA A 249 2.94 -14.62 -5.24
N ASN A 250 3.05 -13.92 -6.38
CA ASN A 250 4.25 -13.98 -7.23
C ASN A 250 5.53 -13.57 -6.49
N LYS A 251 5.43 -12.83 -5.39
CA LYS A 251 6.54 -12.38 -4.55
C LYS A 251 6.96 -13.43 -3.53
N PHE A 252 6.14 -14.44 -3.24
CA PHE A 252 6.41 -15.39 -2.16
C PHE A 252 7.52 -16.36 -2.55
N MET A 253 8.63 -16.34 -1.82
CA MET A 253 9.80 -17.15 -2.12
C MET A 253 9.59 -18.61 -1.73
N LYS A 254 10.06 -19.53 -2.58
CA LYS A 254 9.87 -20.97 -2.39
C LYS A 254 10.75 -21.56 -1.29
N SER A 255 11.90 -20.94 -1.01
CA SER A 255 12.95 -21.48 -0.13
C SER A 255 13.53 -20.49 0.89
N GLU A 256 13.11 -19.22 0.85
CA GLU A 256 13.61 -18.17 1.74
C GLU A 256 12.44 -17.48 2.44
N PRO A 257 12.65 -16.90 3.63
CA PRO A 257 11.62 -16.13 4.28
C PRO A 257 11.25 -14.90 3.44
N THR A 258 9.95 -14.58 3.40
CA THR A 258 9.43 -13.42 2.66
C THR A 258 8.42 -12.67 3.50
N LEU A 259 8.50 -11.34 3.49
CA LEU A 259 7.53 -10.45 4.12
C LEU A 259 6.79 -9.63 3.07
N ILE A 260 5.54 -9.26 3.37
CA ILE A 260 4.88 -8.12 2.72
C ILE A 260 4.92 -6.95 3.69
N VAL A 261 5.42 -5.81 3.24
CA VAL A 261 5.47 -4.56 3.99
C VAL A 261 4.35 -3.65 3.47
N LEU A 262 3.33 -3.41 4.28
CA LEU A 262 2.18 -2.59 3.96
C LEU A 262 2.38 -1.19 4.54
N VAL A 263 2.39 -0.15 3.71
CA VAL A 263 2.56 1.23 4.18
C VAL A 263 1.23 1.97 4.16
N VAL A 264 0.89 2.58 5.29
CA VAL A 264 -0.29 3.38 5.53
C VAL A 264 0.14 4.84 5.64
N PHE A 265 -0.40 5.69 4.75
CA PHE A 265 -0.12 7.13 4.76
C PHE A 265 -1.40 7.94 4.49
N PRO A 266 -1.67 9.02 5.25
CA PRO A 266 -2.89 9.82 5.15
C PRO A 266 -3.30 10.31 3.75
N TRP A 267 -2.34 10.59 2.85
CA TRP A 267 -2.69 11.21 1.57
C TRP A 267 -3.11 10.24 0.45
N TYR A 268 -2.91 8.93 0.63
CA TYR A 268 -3.40 7.89 -0.27
C TYR A 268 -4.23 6.80 0.42
N ASN A 269 -4.37 6.82 1.74
CA ASN A 269 -5.16 5.84 2.48
C ASN A 269 -6.30 6.54 3.24
N LEU A 270 -7.51 6.52 2.67
CA LEU A 270 -8.71 7.10 3.29
C LEU A 270 -9.56 6.07 4.05
N VAL A 271 -9.26 4.77 3.91
CA VAL A 271 -10.10 3.69 4.46
C VAL A 271 -9.57 3.14 5.78
N VAL A 272 -8.27 3.31 6.07
CA VAL A 272 -7.63 2.81 7.29
C VAL A 272 -7.29 3.95 8.29
N ASN A 273 -7.32 5.22 7.88
CA ASN A 273 -6.78 6.32 8.70
C ASN A 273 -7.73 6.95 9.74
N ASP A 274 -8.97 6.47 9.87
CA ASP A 274 -9.99 7.15 10.70
C ASP A 274 -10.32 6.45 12.04
N PHE A 275 -9.50 5.51 12.52
CA PHE A 275 -9.86 4.69 13.69
C PHE A 275 -8.92 4.84 14.88
N VAL A 276 -9.52 4.96 16.06
CA VAL A 276 -8.88 5.09 17.39
C VAL A 276 -7.95 3.91 17.72
N SER A 277 -8.04 2.79 16.99
CA SER A 277 -6.99 1.77 16.97
C SER A 277 -7.08 0.88 15.72
N ASN A 278 -6.07 0.94 14.85
CA ASN A 278 -5.99 0.08 13.67
C ASN A 278 -5.39 -1.31 13.96
N ILE A 279 -4.89 -1.52 15.18
CA ILE A 279 -4.19 -2.75 15.56
C ILE A 279 -5.09 -3.98 15.49
N GLU A 280 -6.35 -3.88 15.91
CA GLU A 280 -7.32 -4.99 15.84
C GLU A 280 -7.56 -5.41 14.39
N PHE A 281 -7.64 -4.43 13.49
CA PHE A 281 -7.76 -4.69 12.06
C PHE A 281 -6.51 -5.38 11.52
N TYR A 282 -5.31 -4.83 11.72
CA TYR A 282 -4.06 -5.42 11.19
C TYR A 282 -3.80 -6.82 11.72
N ARG A 283 -4.05 -7.03 13.02
CA ARG A 283 -3.93 -8.33 13.66
C ARG A 283 -4.92 -9.32 13.06
N SER A 284 -6.20 -8.96 12.98
CA SER A 284 -7.25 -9.81 12.42
C SER A 284 -7.01 -10.11 10.93
N PHE A 285 -6.59 -9.11 10.16
CA PHE A 285 -6.25 -9.22 8.73
C PHE A 285 -5.14 -10.24 8.51
N SER A 286 -4.02 -10.09 9.24
CA SER A 286 -2.86 -10.99 9.14
C SER A 286 -3.22 -12.40 9.60
N ARG A 287 -3.88 -12.53 10.76
CA ARG A 287 -4.32 -13.82 11.31
C ARG A 287 -5.21 -14.60 10.34
N ARG A 288 -6.17 -13.92 9.70
CA ARG A 288 -7.05 -14.58 8.72
C ARG A 288 -6.29 -15.10 7.52
N PHE A 289 -5.34 -14.32 6.98
CA PHE A 289 -4.50 -14.81 5.89
C PHE A 289 -3.65 -16.04 6.30
N PHE A 290 -3.05 -16.00 7.50
CA PHE A 290 -2.17 -17.08 7.98
C PHE A 290 -2.90 -18.36 8.39
N CYS A 291 -4.03 -18.25 9.09
CA CYS A 291 -4.65 -19.39 9.78
C CYS A 291 -5.99 -19.86 9.15
N GLN A 292 -6.77 -18.97 8.53
CA GLN A 292 -8.16 -19.29 8.12
C GLN A 292 -8.26 -20.44 7.11
N TYR A 293 -7.20 -20.65 6.31
CA TYR A 293 -7.22 -21.62 5.21
C TYR A 293 -6.76 -23.02 5.61
N LYS A 294 -6.29 -23.26 6.85
CA LYS A 294 -5.69 -24.53 7.31
C LYS A 294 -6.51 -25.76 6.94
N TYR A 295 -7.83 -25.67 7.05
CA TYR A 295 -8.77 -26.75 6.75
C TYR A 295 -9.56 -26.55 5.44
N SER A 296 -9.25 -25.50 4.68
CA SER A 296 -9.93 -25.20 3.41
C SER A 296 -9.41 -26.09 2.26
N SER A 297 -10.34 -26.54 1.40
CA SER A 297 -10.02 -27.22 0.14
C SER A 297 -9.88 -26.27 -1.06
N GLU A 298 -10.07 -24.97 -0.86
CA GLU A 298 -10.05 -23.95 -1.91
C GLU A 298 -8.68 -23.87 -2.59
N LYS A 299 -8.70 -23.88 -3.93
CA LYS A 299 -7.49 -23.82 -4.77
C LYS A 299 -7.14 -22.38 -5.12
N MET A 300 -5.86 -22.09 -5.27
CA MET A 300 -5.39 -20.78 -5.74
C MET A 300 -5.92 -20.43 -7.14
N SER A 301 -6.10 -21.42 -8.01
CA SER A 301 -6.69 -21.24 -9.34
C SER A 301 -8.13 -20.70 -9.31
N ASN A 302 -8.88 -20.94 -8.22
CA ASN A 302 -10.22 -20.42 -8.06
C ASN A 302 -10.21 -18.92 -7.73
N PHE A 303 -9.12 -18.46 -7.09
CA PHE A 303 -8.92 -17.05 -6.74
C PHE A 303 -8.25 -16.27 -7.88
N ASN A 304 -7.22 -16.86 -8.51
CA ASN A 304 -6.49 -16.24 -9.61
C ASN A 304 -6.40 -17.21 -10.78
N SER A 305 -7.17 -16.95 -11.83
CA SER A 305 -7.23 -17.78 -13.04
C SER A 305 -5.91 -17.87 -13.81
N LYS A 306 -4.96 -16.97 -13.55
CA LYS A 306 -3.61 -17.03 -14.15
C LYS A 306 -2.71 -18.06 -13.47
N TYR A 307 -3.08 -18.55 -12.29
CA TYR A 307 -2.32 -19.54 -11.56
C TYR A 307 -2.43 -20.92 -12.22
N LYS A 308 -1.31 -21.43 -12.76
CA LYS A 308 -1.24 -22.70 -13.51
C LYS A 308 -1.09 -23.94 -12.62
N GLY A 309 -0.96 -23.77 -11.30
CA GLY A 309 -0.80 -24.87 -10.36
C GLY A 309 -2.11 -25.34 -9.72
N SER A 310 -2.04 -26.43 -8.95
CA SER A 310 -3.18 -27.01 -8.21
C SER A 310 -3.13 -26.78 -6.69
N LYS A 311 -2.15 -26.01 -6.21
CA LYS A 311 -1.95 -25.74 -4.78
C LYS A 311 -3.18 -25.08 -4.14
N LYS A 312 -3.50 -25.51 -2.92
CA LYS A 312 -4.56 -24.91 -2.08
C LYS A 312 -4.13 -23.54 -1.57
N LEU A 313 -5.09 -22.67 -1.23
CA LEU A 313 -4.79 -21.36 -0.63
C LEU A 313 -3.93 -21.48 0.63
N TYR A 314 -4.16 -22.49 1.48
CA TYR A 314 -3.30 -22.75 2.63
C TYR A 314 -1.85 -23.04 2.23
N THR A 315 -1.64 -23.87 1.20
CA THR A 315 -0.29 -24.15 0.70
C THR A 315 0.39 -22.87 0.21
N ILE A 316 -0.36 -21.95 -0.41
CA ILE A 316 0.16 -20.65 -0.86
C ILE A 316 0.49 -19.75 0.34
N SER A 317 -0.40 -19.65 1.34
CA SER A 317 -0.19 -18.77 2.50
C SER A 317 1.05 -19.14 3.30
N LYS A 318 1.41 -20.44 3.36
CA LYS A 318 2.66 -20.91 3.99
C LYS A 318 3.93 -20.36 3.34
N TYR A 319 3.91 -19.88 2.09
CA TYR A 319 5.11 -19.29 1.47
C TYR A 319 5.37 -17.84 1.92
N LEU A 320 4.41 -17.20 2.62
CA LEU A 320 4.62 -15.90 3.25
C LEU A 320 4.99 -16.09 4.72
N SER A 321 6.09 -15.48 5.15
CA SER A 321 6.62 -15.63 6.51
C SER A 321 6.03 -14.62 7.50
N GLY A 322 5.54 -13.49 7.01
CA GLY A 322 4.94 -12.45 7.84
C GLY A 322 4.47 -11.24 7.04
N ILE A 323 3.79 -10.34 7.73
CA ILE A 323 3.30 -9.06 7.23
C ILE A 323 3.76 -7.99 8.22
N ILE A 324 4.35 -6.92 7.74
CA ILE A 324 4.67 -5.73 8.54
C ILE A 324 3.78 -4.60 8.04
N VAL A 325 3.03 -3.95 8.92
CA VAL A 325 2.28 -2.73 8.61
C VAL A 325 3.02 -1.54 9.19
N LEU A 326 3.29 -0.54 8.35
CA LEU A 326 3.98 0.70 8.70
C LEU A 326 3.00 1.86 8.60
N GLU A 327 2.64 2.45 9.74
CA GLU A 327 1.84 3.67 9.79
C GLU A 327 2.75 4.90 9.81
N ASP A 328 2.81 5.60 8.69
CA ASP A 328 3.64 6.78 8.49
C ASP A 328 2.91 8.05 8.98
N ASN A 329 3.39 8.58 10.11
CA ASN A 329 2.84 9.76 10.79
C ASN A 329 3.65 11.03 10.54
N THR A 330 4.51 11.05 9.50
CA THR A 330 5.36 12.21 9.19
C THR A 330 4.63 13.52 8.95
N ILE A 331 3.32 13.48 8.64
CA ILE A 331 2.53 14.70 8.44
C ILE A 331 2.30 15.51 9.72
N LEU A 332 2.28 14.87 10.89
CA LEU A 332 1.91 15.49 12.17
C LEU A 332 3.03 15.46 13.21
N SER A 333 4.15 14.77 12.95
CA SER A 333 5.19 14.60 13.95
C SER A 333 6.04 15.86 14.15
N GLU A 334 6.34 16.15 15.42
CA GLU A 334 7.25 17.21 15.83
C GLU A 334 8.73 16.75 15.84
N ASP A 335 9.00 15.47 16.09
CA ASP A 335 10.37 14.94 16.13
C ASP A 335 10.80 14.43 14.75
N LYS A 336 11.59 15.24 14.06
CA LYS A 336 12.14 14.92 12.74
C LYS A 336 13.35 14.00 12.75
N THR A 337 13.92 13.70 13.92
CA THR A 337 15.15 12.88 14.02
C THR A 337 14.87 11.39 13.84
N ILE A 338 13.62 10.97 14.08
CA ILE A 338 13.16 9.59 13.93
C ILE A 338 12.34 9.38 12.65
N SER A 339 12.06 8.13 12.30
CA SER A 339 11.28 7.78 11.09
C SER A 339 9.82 8.22 11.15
N ASN A 340 9.28 8.45 12.36
CA ASN A 340 7.86 8.75 12.61
C ASN A 340 6.89 7.69 12.08
N VAL A 341 7.35 6.44 12.07
CA VAL A 341 6.58 5.28 11.63
C VAL A 341 6.30 4.38 12.83
N ASN A 342 5.03 4.03 13.03
CA ASN A 342 4.64 2.95 13.93
C ASN A 342 4.63 1.62 13.17
N SER A 343 5.17 0.57 13.79
CA SER A 343 5.35 -0.73 13.14
C SER A 343 4.49 -1.80 13.79
N TYR A 344 3.75 -2.56 13.00
CA TYR A 344 2.95 -3.69 13.46
C TYR A 344 3.38 -4.93 12.68
N SER A 345 4.09 -5.83 13.36
CA SER A 345 4.73 -7.00 12.76
C SER A 345 4.00 -8.27 13.15
N PHE A 346 3.52 -8.99 12.14
CA PHE A 346 2.73 -10.21 12.30
C PHE A 346 3.41 -11.37 11.58
N LEU A 347 3.81 -12.42 12.31
CA LEU A 347 4.48 -13.57 11.70
C LEU A 347 3.51 -14.72 11.43
N ASN A 348 3.76 -15.47 10.38
CA ASN A 348 2.94 -16.60 10.01
C ASN A 348 3.39 -17.86 10.79
N PRO A 349 2.57 -18.40 11.72
CA PRO A 349 2.92 -19.59 12.51
C PRO A 349 2.98 -20.85 11.64
N ASN A 350 2.40 -20.79 10.44
CA ASN A 350 2.39 -21.88 9.47
C ASN A 350 3.44 -21.70 8.37
N ALA A 351 4.33 -20.71 8.45
CA ALA A 351 5.31 -20.44 7.40
C ALA A 351 6.16 -21.68 7.06
N LYS A 352 6.37 -21.92 5.77
CA LYS A 352 7.33 -22.92 5.28
C LYS A 352 8.76 -22.47 5.58
N ASN A 353 9.02 -21.18 5.40
CA ASN A 353 10.32 -20.55 5.67
C ASN A 353 10.12 -19.55 6.81
N SER A 354 10.08 -20.04 8.06
CA SER A 354 9.81 -19.20 9.23
C SER A 354 10.94 -18.20 9.51
N ILE A 355 10.58 -17.03 10.07
CA ILE A 355 11.54 -16.05 10.56
C ILE A 355 12.25 -16.62 11.79
N LYS A 356 13.58 -16.76 11.70
CA LYS A 356 14.45 -17.26 12.77
C LYS A 356 14.65 -16.21 13.87
N SER A 357 15.27 -16.60 14.98
CA SER A 357 15.51 -15.75 16.16
C SER A 357 16.19 -14.40 15.85
N MET A 358 17.26 -14.40 15.05
CA MET A 358 17.99 -13.17 14.71
C MET A 358 17.13 -12.16 13.93
N PRO A 359 16.48 -12.50 12.81
CA PRO A 359 15.57 -11.57 12.16
C PRO A 359 14.33 -11.23 13.02
N LYS A 360 13.84 -12.11 13.92
CA LYS A 360 12.82 -11.72 14.91
C LYS A 360 13.38 -10.60 15.81
N HIS A 361 14.61 -10.73 16.31
CA HIS A 361 15.27 -9.71 17.15
C HIS A 361 15.38 -8.37 16.42
N TYR A 362 15.84 -8.36 15.17
CA TYR A 362 15.89 -7.18 14.33
C TYR A 362 14.52 -6.47 14.21
N ILE A 363 13.44 -7.22 13.97
CA ILE A 363 12.09 -6.67 13.89
C ILE A 363 11.64 -6.05 15.24
N HIS A 364 12.03 -6.66 16.36
CA HIS A 364 11.71 -6.13 17.70
C HIS A 364 12.44 -4.82 18.05
N GLN A 365 13.51 -4.46 17.32
CA GLN A 365 14.23 -3.21 17.54
C GLN A 365 13.60 -1.99 16.85
N PHE A 366 12.55 -2.19 16.04
CA PHE A 366 11.84 -1.07 15.41
C PHE A 366 11.16 -0.18 16.46
N THR A 367 11.17 1.13 16.21
CA THR A 367 10.46 2.10 17.06
C THR A 367 8.95 1.86 17.04
N ASN A 368 8.32 1.96 18.21
CA ASN A 368 6.87 1.78 18.41
C ASN A 368 6.33 0.46 17.83
N VAL A 369 7.09 -0.62 17.99
CA VAL A 369 6.71 -1.93 17.45
C VAL A 369 5.61 -2.62 18.28
N ARG A 370 4.63 -3.17 17.57
CA ARG A 370 3.69 -4.18 18.05
C ARG A 370 3.99 -5.49 17.33
N PHE A 371 4.04 -6.60 18.05
CA PHE A 371 4.46 -7.88 17.50
C PHE A 371 3.52 -9.00 17.94
N ASP A 372 3.14 -9.87 17.01
CA ASP A 372 2.39 -11.12 17.29
C ASP A 372 2.78 -12.18 16.25
N ASP A 373 3.21 -13.37 16.67
CA ASP A 373 3.57 -14.48 15.79
C ASP A 373 2.49 -15.57 15.68
N PHE A 374 1.35 -15.35 16.34
CA PHE A 374 0.20 -16.24 16.33
C PHE A 374 0.50 -17.70 16.70
N GLU A 375 1.60 -17.98 17.40
CA GLU A 375 1.98 -19.35 17.78
C GLU A 375 0.85 -20.04 18.58
N ASN A 376 0.13 -19.28 19.41
CA ASN A 376 -1.01 -19.76 20.22
C ASN A 376 -2.38 -19.67 19.51
N ASP A 377 -2.44 -19.08 18.32
CA ASP A 377 -3.68 -18.83 17.58
C ASP A 377 -3.93 -19.86 16.45
N ASN A 378 -3.05 -20.86 16.34
CA ASN A 378 -2.99 -21.85 15.26
C ASN A 378 -3.84 -23.12 15.53
N TYR A 379 -5.11 -22.94 15.92
CA TYR A 379 -6.05 -24.06 16.10
C TYR A 379 -6.58 -24.61 14.77
#